data_AF-A0A2T2RYH7-F1
#
_entry.id   AF-A0A2T2RYH7-F1
#
_cell.length_a   1.000
_cell.length_b   1.000
_cell.length_c   1.000
_cell.angle_alpha   90.00
_cell.angle_beta   90.00
_cell.angle_gamma   90.00
#
_symmetry.space_group_name_H-M   'P 1'
#
loop_
_entity.id
_entity.type
_entity.pdbx_description
1 polymer ?
#
loop_
_entity_poly.entity_id
_entity_poly.type
_entity_poly.pdbx_seq_one_letter_code
_entity_poly.pdbx_strand_id
1 'polypeptide(L)'
;MWNVPGPKLVAIAAISAVLFALGLIVTERFGEIPVDIDWKPFFLVYLLIALLPFGSPTLALGLGAALGEGFLDILEGYELDDPFGFVGYVVGFFVAGMFFANQPGKWFKITVGTIIGALVQAAFEGAALLLLDGEAFNVALRSAGGNTVTHGIILGAIPTLILVPLFRGRIERLLGFAPAE
;
A
#
# COMPACT_ATOMS: atom_id res chain seq x y z
N MET A 1 7.52 19.50 -9.81
CA MET A 1 6.58 18.36 -9.95
C MET A 1 6.79 17.76 -11.33
N TRP A 2 6.93 16.45 -11.42
CA TRP A 2 7.01 15.77 -12.71
C TRP A 2 5.65 15.89 -13.41
N ASN A 3 5.62 16.47 -14.62
CA ASN A 3 4.42 16.49 -15.44
C ASN A 3 4.29 15.12 -16.14
N VAL A 4 3.87 14.11 -15.38
CA VAL A 4 3.71 12.74 -15.88
C VAL A 4 2.42 12.68 -16.71
N PRO A 5 2.47 12.25 -17.99
CA PRO A 5 1.29 12.21 -18.84
C PRO A 5 0.19 11.31 -18.27
N GLY A 6 -1.08 11.70 -18.43
CA GLY A 6 -2.24 10.94 -17.96
C GLY A 6 -2.23 9.46 -18.32
N PRO A 7 -1.97 9.06 -19.59
CA PRO A 7 -1.92 7.65 -19.98
C PRO A 7 -0.88 6.84 -19.20
N LYS A 8 0.24 7.48 -18.83
CA LYS A 8 1.30 6.85 -18.04
C LYS A 8 0.88 6.63 -16.60
N LEU A 9 0.13 7.57 -16.01
CA LEU A 9 -0.46 7.41 -14.68
C LEU A 9 -1.50 6.29 -14.65
N VAL A 10 -2.32 6.16 -15.70
CA VAL A 10 -3.26 5.03 -15.85
C VAL A 10 -2.53 3.70 -15.90
N ALA A 11 -1.44 3.60 -16.67
CA ALA A 11 -0.62 2.39 -16.71
C ALA A 11 -0.02 2.04 -15.34
N ILE A 12 0.48 3.04 -14.61
CA ILE A 12 1.03 2.85 -13.25
C ILE A 12 -0.06 2.34 -12.30
N ALA A 13 -1.25 2.94 -12.33
CA ALA A 13 -2.38 2.50 -11.52
C ALA A 13 -2.79 1.06 -11.86
N ALA A 14 -2.90 0.73 -13.15
CA ALA A 14 -3.26 -0.62 -13.60
C ALA A 14 -2.21 -1.68 -13.17
N ILE A 15 -0.92 -1.36 -13.27
CA ILE A 15 0.15 -2.25 -12.81
C ILE A 15 0.06 -2.46 -11.30
N SER A 16 -0.14 -1.38 -10.53
CA SER A 16 -0.30 -1.47 -9.08
C SER A 16 -1.51 -2.32 -8.70
N ALA A 17 -2.65 -2.11 -9.37
CA ALA A 17 -3.88 -2.88 -9.14
C ALA A 17 -3.68 -4.37 -9.39
N VAL A 18 -3.11 -4.73 -10.54
CA VAL A 18 -2.86 -6.14 -10.89
C VAL A 18 -1.88 -6.79 -9.92
N LEU A 19 -0.77 -6.11 -9.60
CA LEU A 19 0.22 -6.67 -8.68
C LEU A 19 -0.37 -6.85 -7.27
N PHE A 20 -1.10 -5.85 -6.78
CA PHE A 20 -1.68 -5.90 -5.45
C PHE A 20 -2.76 -6.99 -5.36
N ALA A 21 -3.70 -7.03 -6.31
CA ALA A 21 -4.73 -8.08 -6.38
C ALA A 21 -4.14 -9.49 -6.49
N LEU A 22 -3.13 -9.71 -7.34
CA LEU A 22 -2.46 -11.01 -7.42
C LEU A 22 -1.72 -11.37 -6.12
N GLY A 23 -1.19 -10.38 -5.43
CA GLY A 23 -0.58 -10.56 -4.12
C GLY A 23 -1.62 -11.00 -3.08
N LEU A 24 -2.73 -10.29 -3.00
CA LEU A 24 -3.85 -10.55 -2.08
C LEU A 24 -4.40 -11.97 -2.23
N ILE A 25 -4.67 -12.41 -3.46
CA ILE A 25 -5.09 -13.80 -3.76
C ILE A 25 -4.15 -14.86 -3.16
N VAL A 26 -2.87 -14.54 -3.00
CA VAL A 26 -1.87 -15.43 -2.39
C VAL A 26 -1.87 -15.29 -0.88
N THR A 27 -1.91 -14.07 -0.35
CA THR A 27 -1.70 -13.79 1.06
C THR A 27 -2.97 -13.88 1.92
N GLU A 28 -4.15 -13.61 1.38
CA GLU A 28 -5.44 -13.81 2.06
C GLU A 28 -5.73 -15.28 2.38
N ARG A 29 -5.06 -16.21 1.67
CA ARG A 29 -5.15 -17.65 1.99
C ARG A 29 -4.68 -18.01 3.39
N PHE A 30 -3.92 -17.13 4.03
CA PHE A 30 -3.49 -17.32 5.41
C PHE A 30 -4.57 -16.95 6.44
N GLY A 31 -5.68 -16.35 5.99
CA GLY A 31 -6.78 -15.87 6.81
C GLY A 31 -6.39 -14.72 7.74
N GLU A 32 -7.37 -14.26 8.50
CA GLU A 32 -7.19 -13.20 9.50
C GLU A 32 -6.65 -13.77 10.82
N ILE A 33 -5.85 -12.99 11.55
CA ILE A 33 -5.24 -13.39 12.83
C ILE A 33 -5.47 -12.35 13.94
N PRO A 34 -6.28 -12.70 14.96
CA PRO A 34 -7.48 -11.96 15.41
C PRO A 34 -8.29 -11.16 14.39
N VAL A 35 -9.48 -10.68 14.79
CA VAL A 35 -10.45 -9.93 13.95
C VAL A 35 -9.75 -8.81 13.18
N ASP A 36 -9.90 -8.83 11.86
CA ASP A 36 -9.47 -7.78 10.94
C ASP A 36 -7.96 -7.48 11.01
N ILE A 37 -7.15 -8.54 11.18
CA ILE A 37 -5.70 -8.47 11.02
C ILE A 37 -5.28 -9.38 9.89
N ASP A 38 -4.90 -8.75 8.79
CA ASP A 38 -4.70 -9.45 7.52
C ASP A 38 -3.25 -9.48 7.08
N TRP A 39 -3.04 -10.27 6.03
CA TRP A 39 -1.77 -10.38 5.35
C TRP A 39 -1.85 -9.64 4.02
N LYS A 40 -1.79 -8.31 4.03
CA LYS A 40 -1.80 -7.54 2.78
C LYS A 40 -0.37 -7.24 2.29
N PRO A 41 -0.01 -7.54 1.02
CA PRO A 41 1.36 -7.49 0.52
C PRO A 41 1.80 -6.08 0.12
N PHE A 42 1.76 -5.14 1.07
CA PHE A 42 2.02 -3.71 0.83
C PHE A 42 3.39 -3.43 0.19
N PHE A 43 4.37 -4.30 0.40
CA PHE A 43 5.68 -4.22 -0.21
C PHE A 43 5.64 -4.13 -1.74
N LEU A 44 4.63 -4.72 -2.39
CA LEU A 44 4.46 -4.64 -3.84
C LEU A 44 4.25 -3.19 -4.29
N VAL A 45 3.41 -2.46 -3.56
CA VAL A 45 3.10 -1.05 -3.82
C VAL A 45 4.26 -0.17 -3.34
N TYR A 46 4.79 -0.42 -2.14
CA TYR A 46 5.95 0.33 -1.61
C TYR A 46 7.20 0.21 -2.48
N LEU A 47 7.46 -0.95 -3.08
CA LEU A 47 8.55 -1.12 -4.05
C LEU A 47 8.41 -0.13 -5.21
N LEU A 48 7.20 -0.03 -5.78
CA LEU A 48 6.94 0.91 -6.87
C LEU A 48 7.05 2.37 -6.38
N ILE A 49 6.52 2.69 -5.19
CA ILE A 49 6.61 4.04 -4.62
C ILE A 49 8.06 4.44 -4.36
N ALA A 50 8.91 3.53 -3.91
CA ALA A 50 10.32 3.80 -3.63
C ALA A 50 11.13 4.07 -4.90
N LEU A 51 10.77 3.44 -6.01
CA LEU A 51 11.51 3.52 -7.28
C LEU A 51 10.94 4.57 -8.24
N LEU A 52 9.68 4.96 -8.10
CA LEU A 52 9.05 5.95 -8.97
C LEU A 52 9.05 7.36 -8.36
N PRO A 53 8.97 8.41 -9.20
CA PRO A 53 8.96 9.77 -8.69
C PRO A 53 7.77 10.05 -7.76
N PHE A 54 8.04 10.64 -6.61
CA PHE A 54 7.01 11.13 -5.69
C PHE A 54 6.10 12.18 -6.38
N GLY A 55 4.80 12.12 -6.06
CA GLY A 55 3.78 13.03 -6.56
C GLY A 55 2.62 12.27 -7.20
N SER A 56 2.26 12.62 -8.44
CA SER A 56 1.16 11.96 -9.16
C SER A 56 1.38 10.45 -9.38
N PRO A 57 2.60 9.91 -9.59
CA PRO A 57 2.80 8.47 -9.63
C PRO A 57 2.44 7.78 -8.32
N THR A 58 2.80 8.37 -7.17
CA THR A 58 2.45 7.83 -5.85
C THR A 58 0.93 7.76 -5.65
N LEU A 59 0.21 8.81 -6.05
CA LEU A 59 -1.26 8.80 -6.02
C LEU A 59 -1.84 7.71 -6.95
N ALA A 60 -1.30 7.58 -8.16
CA ALA A 60 -1.73 6.54 -9.11
C ALA A 60 -1.49 5.12 -8.56
N LEU A 61 -0.35 4.88 -7.88
CA LEU A 61 -0.07 3.60 -7.22
C LEU A 61 -1.05 3.31 -6.09
N GLY A 62 -1.33 4.30 -5.23
CA GLY A 62 -2.30 4.15 -4.15
C GLY A 62 -3.72 3.89 -4.67
N LEU A 63 -4.15 4.62 -5.70
CA LEU A 63 -5.43 4.37 -6.39
C LEU A 63 -5.48 2.99 -7.03
N GLY A 64 -4.39 2.57 -7.67
CA GLY A 64 -4.29 1.23 -8.23
C GLY A 64 -4.43 0.16 -7.16
N ALA A 65 -3.75 0.29 -6.02
CA ALA A 65 -3.88 -0.64 -4.91
C ALA A 65 -5.33 -0.73 -4.40
N ALA A 66 -5.99 0.42 -4.17
CA ALA A 66 -7.39 0.47 -3.78
C ALA A 66 -8.34 -0.18 -4.81
N LEU A 67 -8.08 -0.01 -6.11
CA LEU A 67 -8.85 -0.68 -7.17
C LEU A 67 -8.57 -2.18 -7.23
N GLY A 68 -7.34 -2.60 -6.90
CA GLY A 68 -6.95 -4.01 -6.83
C GLY A 68 -7.68 -4.73 -5.70
N GLU A 69 -7.67 -4.13 -4.50
CA GLU A 69 -8.46 -4.58 -3.35
C GLU A 69 -9.95 -4.61 -3.70
N GLY A 70 -10.53 -3.46 -4.07
CA GLY A 70 -11.97 -3.36 -4.27
C GLY A 70 -12.50 -4.24 -5.40
N PHE A 71 -11.65 -4.66 -6.35
CA PHE A 71 -12.04 -5.68 -7.31
C PHE A 71 -12.21 -7.06 -6.66
N LEU A 72 -11.35 -7.44 -5.73
CA LEU A 72 -11.47 -8.67 -4.96
C LEU A 72 -12.64 -8.60 -3.97
N ASP A 73 -12.83 -7.47 -3.28
CA ASP A 73 -13.97 -7.29 -2.36
C ASP A 73 -15.31 -7.47 -3.08
N ILE A 74 -15.43 -6.99 -4.33
CA ILE A 74 -16.62 -7.23 -5.16
C ILE A 74 -16.85 -8.73 -5.42
N LEU A 75 -15.80 -9.52 -5.56
CA LEU A 75 -15.88 -10.97 -5.78
C LEU A 75 -16.18 -11.74 -4.49
N GLU A 76 -15.70 -11.24 -3.35
CA GLU A 76 -15.80 -11.89 -2.04
C GLU A 76 -17.08 -11.52 -1.28
N GLY A 77 -17.59 -10.31 -1.50
CA GLY A 77 -18.85 -9.83 -0.96
C GLY A 77 -18.72 -8.44 -0.37
N TYR A 78 -18.70 -7.42 -1.24
CA TYR A 78 -18.53 -6.00 -0.90
C TYR A 78 -19.28 -5.54 0.36
N GLU A 79 -18.54 -4.91 1.27
CA GLU A 79 -19.01 -4.44 2.58
C GLU A 79 -19.17 -2.91 2.60
N LEU A 80 -19.86 -2.40 3.63
CA LEU A 80 -20.23 -0.98 3.67
C LEU A 80 -19.05 -0.08 4.07
N ASP A 81 -18.06 -0.66 4.71
CA ASP A 81 -16.84 -0.05 5.24
C ASP A 81 -15.66 -0.08 4.24
N ASP A 82 -15.70 -0.94 3.21
CA ASP A 82 -14.72 -0.99 2.10
C ASP A 82 -14.29 0.39 1.55
N PRO A 83 -15.21 1.37 1.29
CA PRO A 83 -14.80 2.69 0.80
C PRO A 83 -13.81 3.42 1.71
N PHE A 84 -13.88 3.21 3.02
CA PHE A 84 -12.95 3.81 3.98
C PHE A 84 -11.57 3.16 3.87
N GLY A 85 -11.52 1.83 3.70
CA GLY A 85 -10.29 1.10 3.36
C GLY A 85 -9.63 1.63 2.10
N PHE A 86 -10.40 1.88 1.04
CA PHE A 86 -9.90 2.44 -0.24
C PHE A 86 -9.25 3.81 -0.07
N VAL A 87 -9.88 4.70 0.70
CA VAL A 87 -9.29 6.01 1.03
C VAL A 87 -8.02 5.80 1.88
N GLY A 88 -8.07 4.89 2.84
CA GLY A 88 -6.94 4.48 3.67
C GLY A 88 -5.72 4.08 2.84
N TYR A 89 -5.90 3.25 1.81
CA TYR A 89 -4.83 2.87 0.88
C TYR A 89 -4.20 4.07 0.20
N VAL A 90 -5.01 4.92 -0.43
CA VAL A 90 -4.51 6.09 -1.18
C VAL A 90 -3.73 7.02 -0.26
N VAL A 91 -4.28 7.33 0.92
CA VAL A 91 -3.65 8.26 1.87
C VAL A 91 -2.41 7.63 2.50
N GLY A 92 -2.48 6.38 2.96
CA GLY A 92 -1.37 5.67 3.60
C GLY A 92 -0.18 5.50 2.66
N PHE A 93 -0.42 5.08 1.41
CA PHE A 93 0.63 4.97 0.40
C PHE A 93 1.22 6.34 0.02
N PHE A 94 0.39 7.37 -0.07
CA PHE A 94 0.88 8.73 -0.31
C PHE A 94 1.77 9.23 0.84
N VAL A 95 1.37 8.98 2.09
CA VAL A 95 2.16 9.31 3.28
C VAL A 95 3.50 8.58 3.27
N ALA A 96 3.53 7.28 2.97
CA ALA A 96 4.78 6.54 2.82
C ALA A 96 5.70 7.16 1.77
N GLY A 97 5.15 7.56 0.61
CA GLY A 97 5.87 8.24 -0.45
C GLY A 97 6.52 9.56 0.00
N MET A 98 5.87 10.32 0.90
CA MET A 98 6.46 11.54 1.47
C MET A 98 7.74 11.25 2.27
N PHE A 99 7.80 10.11 2.97
CA PHE A 99 9.01 9.70 3.69
C PHE A 99 10.09 9.21 2.73
N PHE A 100 9.71 8.41 1.73
CA PHE A 100 10.67 7.86 0.76
C PHE A 100 11.35 8.98 -0.02
N ALA A 101 10.60 10.01 -0.43
CA ALA A 101 11.10 11.26 -1.01
C ALA A 101 12.16 11.04 -2.12
N ASN A 102 11.94 10.07 -3.00
CA ASN A 102 12.86 9.66 -4.07
C ASN A 102 14.26 9.25 -3.58
N GLN A 103 14.37 8.70 -2.37
CA GLN A 103 15.64 8.28 -1.77
C GLN A 103 15.63 6.77 -1.49
N PRO A 104 15.56 5.91 -2.52
CA PRO A 104 15.47 4.46 -2.37
C PRO A 104 16.67 3.82 -1.65
N GLY A 105 17.82 4.51 -1.57
CA GLY A 105 18.98 4.04 -0.83
C GLY A 105 18.94 4.27 0.68
N LYS A 106 17.98 5.05 1.19
CA LYS A 106 17.89 5.42 2.62
C LYS A 106 16.96 4.47 3.36
N TRP A 107 17.52 3.36 3.83
CA TRP A 107 16.78 2.30 4.55
C TRP A 107 15.86 2.85 5.65
N PHE A 108 16.34 3.78 6.49
CA PHE A 108 15.53 4.41 7.54
C PHE A 108 14.25 5.08 7.00
N LYS A 109 14.34 5.76 5.86
CA LYS A 109 13.18 6.41 5.23
C LYS A 109 12.18 5.39 4.72
N ILE A 110 12.66 4.31 4.13
CA ILE A 110 11.82 3.19 3.69
C ILE A 110 11.11 2.59 4.91
N THR A 111 11.85 2.19 5.95
CA THR A 111 11.28 1.57 7.14
C THR A 111 10.23 2.46 7.80
N VAL A 112 10.57 3.71 8.11
CA VAL A 112 9.62 4.64 8.76
C VAL A 112 8.44 4.91 7.84
N GLY A 113 8.67 5.15 6.54
CA GLY A 113 7.59 5.40 5.59
C GLY A 113 6.61 4.24 5.47
N THR A 114 7.10 2.99 5.42
CA THR A 114 6.23 1.80 5.38
C THR A 114 5.41 1.64 6.65
N ILE A 115 6.01 1.84 7.83
CA ILE A 115 5.31 1.72 9.11
C ILE A 115 4.25 2.81 9.25
N ILE A 116 4.60 4.07 8.97
CA ILE A 116 3.66 5.19 9.10
C ILE A 116 2.56 5.11 8.04
N GLY A 117 2.89 4.71 6.81
CA GLY A 117 1.89 4.51 5.75
C GLY A 117 0.88 3.43 6.10
N ALA A 118 1.36 2.28 6.60
CA ALA A 118 0.49 1.20 7.06
C ALA A 118 -0.35 1.61 8.27
N LEU A 119 0.24 2.32 9.24
CA LEU A 119 -0.51 2.85 10.39
C LEU A 119 -1.63 3.78 9.96
N VAL A 120 -1.38 4.66 8.99
CA VAL A 120 -2.41 5.57 8.47
C VAL A 120 -3.54 4.76 7.84
N GLN A 121 -3.23 3.82 6.95
CA GLN A 121 -4.25 2.99 6.30
C GLN A 121 -5.04 2.16 7.33
N ALA A 122 -4.35 1.50 8.25
CA ALA A 122 -4.96 0.69 9.31
C ALA A 122 -5.79 1.52 10.29
N ALA A 123 -5.48 2.81 10.47
CA ALA A 123 -6.31 3.72 11.24
C ALA A 123 -7.62 4.09 10.51
N PHE A 124 -7.64 4.07 9.18
CA PHE A 124 -8.88 4.22 8.40
C PHE A 124 -9.76 2.97 8.54
N GLU A 125 -9.20 1.76 8.39
CA GLU A 125 -9.93 0.49 8.61
C GLU A 125 -10.45 0.39 10.05
N GLY A 126 -9.58 0.60 11.04
CA GLY A 126 -10.01 0.56 12.45
C GLY A 126 -11.05 1.63 12.81
N ALA A 127 -11.03 2.79 12.13
CA ALA A 127 -12.10 3.79 12.29
C ALA A 127 -13.41 3.32 11.63
N ALA A 128 -13.33 2.61 10.51
CA ALA A 128 -14.49 2.04 9.84
C ALA A 128 -15.17 0.96 10.70
N LEU A 129 -14.40 0.02 11.26
CA LEU A 129 -14.89 -0.96 12.25
C LEU A 129 -15.68 -0.32 13.40
N LEU A 130 -15.15 0.79 13.94
CA LEU A 130 -15.76 1.47 15.08
C LEU A 130 -17.04 2.20 14.67
N LEU A 131 -17.01 2.90 13.52
CA LEU A 131 -18.08 3.82 13.11
C LEU A 131 -19.21 3.12 12.34
N LEU A 132 -18.92 2.03 11.65
CA LEU A 132 -19.84 1.35 10.73
C LEU A 132 -20.27 0.00 11.27
N ASP A 133 -19.34 -0.82 11.78
CA ASP A 133 -19.65 -2.16 12.27
C ASP A 133 -19.99 -2.20 13.76
N GLY A 134 -19.77 -1.08 14.46
CA GLY A 134 -20.10 -0.93 15.88
C GLY A 134 -19.19 -1.73 16.80
N GLU A 135 -17.99 -2.08 16.33
CA GLU A 135 -17.00 -2.83 17.09
C GLU A 135 -16.47 -2.04 18.29
N ALA A 136 -15.99 -2.77 19.30
CA ALA A 136 -15.44 -2.15 20.50
C ALA A 136 -14.10 -1.45 20.20
N PHE A 137 -13.83 -0.32 20.85
CA PHE A 137 -12.60 0.47 20.63
C PHE A 137 -11.30 -0.36 20.76
N ASN A 138 -11.28 -1.35 21.65
CA ASN A 138 -10.15 -2.24 21.82
C ASN A 138 -9.94 -3.22 20.65
N VAL A 139 -11.00 -3.55 19.90
CA VAL A 139 -10.91 -4.34 18.66
C VAL A 139 -10.30 -3.49 17.56
N ALA A 140 -10.84 -2.29 17.30
CA ALA A 140 -10.30 -1.33 16.36
C ALA A 140 -8.80 -1.00 16.62
N LEU A 141 -8.41 -0.82 17.87
CA LEU A 141 -7.00 -0.58 18.22
C LEU A 141 -6.10 -1.80 17.96
N ARG A 142 -6.63 -3.01 18.15
CA ARG A 142 -5.89 -4.26 17.89
C ARG A 142 -5.76 -4.51 16.39
N SER A 143 -6.82 -4.32 15.61
CA SER A 143 -6.77 -4.36 14.14
C SER A 143 -5.73 -3.34 13.63
N ALA A 144 -5.87 -2.07 14.01
CA ALA A 144 -4.94 -1.03 13.58
C ALA A 144 -3.47 -1.33 13.95
N GLY A 145 -3.23 -1.82 15.16
CA GLY A 145 -1.90 -2.23 15.61
C GLY A 145 -1.36 -3.47 14.88
N GLY A 146 -2.21 -4.47 14.68
CA GLY A 146 -1.89 -5.71 13.95
C GLY A 146 -1.55 -5.43 12.50
N ASN A 147 -2.42 -4.72 11.78
CA ASN A 147 -2.24 -4.32 10.39
C ASN A 147 -1.01 -3.41 10.22
N THR A 148 -0.69 -2.55 11.20
CA THR A 148 0.58 -1.81 11.17
C THR A 148 1.80 -2.73 11.20
N VAL A 149 1.76 -3.81 11.97
CA VAL A 149 2.86 -4.79 12.04
C VAL A 149 2.90 -5.66 10.79
N THR A 150 1.77 -6.25 10.38
CA THR A 150 1.71 -7.14 9.22
C THR A 150 1.99 -6.37 7.94
N HIS A 151 1.27 -5.28 7.66
CA HIS A 151 1.39 -4.52 6.42
C HIS A 151 2.61 -3.60 6.41
N GLY A 152 2.93 -2.98 7.55
CA GLY A 152 4.02 -2.00 7.66
C GLY A 152 5.40 -2.61 7.83
N ILE A 153 5.51 -3.72 8.57
CA ILE A 153 6.81 -4.32 8.91
C ILE A 153 7.04 -5.61 8.13
N ILE A 154 6.17 -6.62 8.32
CA ILE A 154 6.40 -7.98 7.83
C ILE A 154 6.24 -8.07 6.32
N LEU A 155 5.13 -7.57 5.80
CA LEU A 155 4.80 -7.47 4.38
C LEU A 155 4.99 -6.05 3.84
N GLY A 156 5.72 -5.20 4.57
CA GLY A 156 6.05 -3.83 4.17
C GLY A 156 7.56 -3.62 4.13
N ALA A 157 8.12 -3.13 5.25
CA ALA A 157 9.52 -2.77 5.36
C ALA A 157 10.48 -3.89 4.95
N ILE A 158 10.30 -5.10 5.50
CA ILE A 158 11.27 -6.20 5.31
C ILE A 158 11.43 -6.56 3.82
N PRO A 159 10.37 -6.88 3.06
CA PRO A 159 10.52 -7.20 1.65
C PRO A 159 10.91 -5.96 0.83
N THR A 160 10.40 -4.77 1.15
CA THR A 160 10.72 -3.54 0.41
C THR A 160 12.22 -3.23 0.48
N LEU A 161 12.84 -3.34 1.66
CA LEU A 161 14.28 -3.11 1.84
C LEU A 161 15.15 -4.10 1.05
N ILE A 162 14.65 -5.32 0.82
CA ILE A 162 15.34 -6.34 0.01
C ILE A 162 15.13 -6.07 -1.48
N LEU A 163 13.90 -5.77 -1.90
CA LEU A 163 13.53 -5.68 -3.31
C LEU A 163 13.96 -4.37 -3.96
N VAL A 164 13.92 -3.24 -3.24
CA VAL A 164 14.33 -1.93 -3.77
C VAL A 164 15.74 -1.98 -4.38
N PRO A 165 16.81 -2.44 -3.69
CA PRO A 165 18.13 -2.51 -4.29
C PRO A 165 18.22 -3.52 -5.45
N LEU A 166 17.43 -4.59 -5.45
CA LEU A 166 17.43 -5.61 -6.51
C LEU A 166 16.80 -5.11 -7.81
N PHE A 167 15.77 -4.27 -7.71
CA PHE A 167 14.99 -3.78 -8.84
C PHE A 167 15.33 -2.36 -9.27
N ARG A 168 16.16 -1.63 -8.49
CA ARG A 168 16.61 -0.28 -8.82
C ARG A 168 17.25 -0.21 -10.21
N GLY A 169 16.86 0.82 -10.95
CA GLY A 169 17.19 1.03 -12.35
C GLY A 169 16.48 0.08 -13.32
N ARG A 170 15.78 -0.98 -12.88
CA ARG A 170 15.06 -1.90 -13.79
C ARG A 170 13.62 -1.46 -13.97
N ILE A 171 12.90 -1.28 -12.85
CA ILE A 171 11.48 -0.88 -12.86
C ILE A 171 11.32 0.52 -13.42
N GLU A 172 12.20 1.45 -13.04
CA GLU A 172 12.20 2.82 -13.53
C GLU A 172 12.35 2.86 -15.04
N ARG A 173 13.33 2.12 -15.58
CA ARG A 173 13.56 2.03 -17.04
C ARG A 173 12.39 1.38 -17.77
N LEU A 174 11.82 0.31 -17.23
CA LEU A 174 10.66 -0.36 -17.82
C LEU A 174 9.47 0.62 -17.96
N LEU A 175 9.31 1.49 -16.96
CA LEU A 175 8.26 2.49 -16.93
C LEU A 175 8.73 3.83 -17.52
N GLY A 176 9.87 3.91 -18.20
CA GLY A 176 10.36 5.12 -18.85
C GLY A 176 10.63 6.30 -17.91
N PHE A 177 11.17 6.02 -16.71
CA PHE A 177 11.68 7.00 -15.76
C PHE A 177 13.20 6.88 -15.62
N ALA A 178 13.84 7.97 -15.20
CA ALA A 178 15.24 7.92 -14.76
C ALA A 178 15.33 7.12 -13.44
N PRO A 179 16.41 6.35 -13.22
CA PRO A 179 16.64 5.69 -11.94
C PRO A 179 16.66 6.72 -10.80
N ALA A 180 15.96 6.43 -9.70
CA ALA A 180 16.02 7.28 -8.51
C ALA A 180 17.42 7.22 -7.86
N GLU A 181 17.90 8.35 -7.30
CA GLU A 181 19.26 8.54 -6.73
C GLU A 181 19.40 8.16 -5.25
#